data_AF-A0A0G0TFQ5-F1
#
_entry.id   AF-A0A0G0TFQ5-F1
#
_cell.length_a   1.000
_cell.length_b   1.000
_cell.length_c   1.000
_cell.angle_alpha   90.00
_cell.angle_beta   90.00
_cell.angle_gamma   90.00
#
_symmetry.space_group_name_H-M   'P 1'
#
loop_
_entity.id
_entity.type
_entity.pdbx_description
1 polymer ?
#
loop_
_entity_poly.entity_id
_entity_poly.type
_entity_poly.pdbx_seq_one_letter_code
_entity_poly.pdbx_strand_id
1 'polypeptide(L)' 'SSDQFDISKQVEKFLESGGEIVACGTCMAIREQKSGKECPAGGIEDLYNLIADSDKVVTF' A
#
# COMPACT_ATOMS: atom_id res chain seq x y z
N SER A 1 -4.73 4.62 -14.58
CA SER A 1 -3.79 3.76 -15.31
C SER A 1 -3.66 4.26 -16.72
N SER A 2 -2.43 4.33 -17.23
CA SER A 2 -2.18 4.45 -18.67
C SER A 2 -2.39 3.06 -19.29
N ASP A 3 -2.88 2.97 -20.53
CA ASP A 3 -3.02 1.70 -21.25
C ASP A 3 -1.68 0.96 -21.40
N GLN A 4 -0.55 1.66 -21.21
CA GLN A 4 0.79 1.09 -21.26
C GLN A 4 1.19 0.34 -19.97
N PHE A 5 0.58 0.67 -18.82
CA PHE A 5 0.89 0.01 -17.55
C PHE A 5 -0.33 -0.02 -16.61
N ASP A 6 -0.95 -1.18 -16.55
CA ASP A 6 -2.10 -1.43 -15.70
C ASP A 6 -1.68 -1.67 -14.25
N ILE A 7 -1.76 -0.62 -13.44
CA ILE A 7 -1.42 -0.63 -12.01
C ILE A 7 -2.34 -1.58 -11.23
N SER A 8 -3.63 -1.66 -11.59
CA SER A 8 -4.60 -2.52 -10.90
C SER A 8 -4.20 -3.98 -11.01
N LYS A 9 -3.76 -4.41 -12.20
CA LYS A 9 -3.25 -5.76 -12.43
C LYS A 9 -1.94 -6.05 -11.69
N GLN A 10 -1.10 -5.04 -11.45
CA GLN A 10 0.11 -5.24 -10.63
C GLN A 10 -0.22 -5.39 -9.14
N VAL A 11 -1.19 -4.62 -8.64
CA VAL A 11 -1.68 -4.74 -7.26
C VAL A 11 -2.23 -6.15 -7.04
N GLU A 12 -3.07 -6.64 -7.94
CA GLU A 12 -3.61 -8.01 -7.88
C GLU A 12 -2.49 -9.06 -7.79
N LYS A 13 -1.53 -9.02 -8.72
CA LYS A 13 -0.38 -9.95 -8.73
C LYS A 13 0.45 -9.90 -7.46
N PHE A 14 0.65 -8.70 -6.90
CA PHE A 14 1.42 -8.53 -5.67
C PHE A 14 0.73 -9.20 -4.48
N LEU A 15 -0.58 -8.99 -4.35
CA LEU A 15 -1.40 -9.61 -3.31
C LEU A 15 -1.47 -11.15 -3.48
N GLU A 16 -1.64 -11.65 -4.71
CA GLU A 16 -1.62 -13.08 -5.02
C GLU A 16 -0.28 -13.75 -4.68
N SER A 17 0.81 -12.98 -4.70
CA SER A 17 2.15 -13.44 -4.32
C SER A 17 2.39 -13.42 -2.81
N GLY A 18 1.37 -13.07 -2.00
CA GLY A 18 1.46 -12.94 -0.54
C GLY A 18 2.01 -11.60 -0.07
N GLY A 19 2.11 -10.61 -0.96
CA GLY A 19 2.47 -9.25 -0.58
C GLY A 19 1.34 -8.57 0.20
N GLU A 20 1.70 -7.70 1.14
CA GLU A 20 0.76 -6.93 1.94
C GLU A 20 0.88 -5.43 1.60
N ILE A 21 -0.27 -4.75 1.53
CA ILE A 21 -0.35 -3.32 1.25
C ILE A 21 -1.06 -2.64 2.39
N VAL A 22 -0.49 -1.54 2.86
CA VAL A 22 -1.12 -0.63 3.82
C VAL A 22 -1.05 0.78 3.26
N ALA A 23 -2.19 1.46 3.20
CA ALA A 23 -2.27 2.84 2.72
C ALA A 23 -2.27 3.82 3.90
N CYS A 24 -1.48 4.89 3.81
CA CYS A 24 -1.48 5.97 4.80
C CYS A 24 -2.88 6.60 4.96
N GLY A 25 -3.56 6.35 6.08
CA GLY A 25 -4.94 6.80 6.31
C GLY A 25 -5.11 8.32 6.23
N THR A 26 -4.19 9.08 6.81
CA THR A 26 -4.18 10.56 6.71
C THR A 26 -4.05 11.03 5.27
N CYS A 27 -3.19 10.37 4.48
CA CYS A 27 -2.98 10.69 3.07
C CYS A 27 -4.22 10.40 2.24
N MET A 28 -4.93 9.30 2.52
CA MET A 28 -6.20 8.97 1.88
C MET A 28 -7.29 9.99 2.21
N ALA A 29 -7.40 10.38 3.49
CA ALA A 29 -8.38 11.37 3.93
C ALA A 29 -8.19 12.71 3.22
N ILE A 30 -6.95 13.20 3.11
CA ILE A 30 -6.63 14.46 2.42
C ILE A 30 -6.93 14.37 0.91
N ARG A 31 -6.89 13.17 0.33
CA ARG A 31 -7.18 12.92 -1.10
C ARG A 31 -8.63 12.47 -1.35
N GLU A 32 -9.49 12.53 -0.34
CA GLU A 32 -10.88 12.08 -0.39
C GLU A 32 -11.02 10.61 -0.88
N GLN A 33 -10.04 9.77 -0.57
CA GLN A 33 -10.03 8.35 -0.94
C GLN A 33 -10.56 7.49 0.20
N LYS A 34 -11.31 6.43 -0.16
CA LYS A 34 -11.84 5.45 0.80
C LYS A 34 -10.90 4.27 0.91
N SER A 35 -10.82 3.71 2.13
CA SER A 35 -10.14 2.43 2.36
C SER A 35 -10.74 1.34 1.46
N GLY A 36 -9.87 0.57 0.81
CA GLY A 36 -10.25 -0.56 -0.03
C GLY A 36 -9.93 -1.90 0.64
N LYS A 37 -10.37 -2.99 0.02
CA LYS A 37 -9.97 -4.34 0.45
C LYS A 37 -8.51 -4.62 0.10
N GLU A 38 -8.08 -4.15 -1.07
CA GLU A 38 -6.73 -4.30 -1.61
C GLU A 38 -5.73 -3.36 -0.93
N CYS A 39 -6.21 -2.19 -0.50
CA CYS A 39 -5.42 -1.15 0.15
C CYS A 39 -6.12 -0.68 1.43
N PRO A 40 -6.03 -1.45 2.54
CA PRO A 40 -6.56 -1.03 3.82
C PRO A 40 -5.84 0.21 4.35
N ALA A 41 -6.58 1.13 4.96
CA ALA A 41 -6.01 2.30 5.61
C ALA A 41 -5.32 1.91 6.92
N GLY A 42 -4.06 2.29 7.07
CA GLY A 42 -3.26 2.16 8.28
C GLY A 42 -2.83 3.49 8.88
N GLY A 43 -2.13 3.41 10.00
CA GLY A 43 -1.60 4.53 10.76
C GLY A 43 -0.07 4.60 10.74
N ILE A 44 0.47 5.53 11.53
CA ILE A 44 1.91 5.69 11.71
C ILE A 44 2.54 4.50 12.45
N GLU A 45 1.78 3.81 13.29
CA GLU A 45 2.22 2.60 13.99
C GLU A 45 2.50 1.44 13.02
N ASP A 46 1.65 1.25 12.01
CA ASP A 46 1.87 0.23 10.97
C ASP A 46 3.16 0.50 10.20
N LEU A 47 3.40 1.77 9.83
CA LEU A 47 4.65 2.16 9.16
C LEU A 47 5.87 1.95 10.07
N TYR A 48 5.76 2.29 11.35
CA TYR A 48 6.84 2.10 12.31
C TYR A 48 7.19 0.62 12.46
N ASN A 49 6.20 -0.24 12.66
CA ASN A 49 6.41 -1.68 12.80
C ASN A 49 6.98 -2.28 11.50
N LEU A 50 6.45 -1.89 10.33
CA LEU A 50 6.99 -2.30 9.04
C LEU A 50 8.49 -2.01 8.92
N ILE A 51 8.93 -0.82 9.36
CA ILE A 51 10.35 -0.44 9.32
C ILE A 51 11.15 -1.21 10.38
N ALA A 52 10.64 -1.30 11.61
CA ALA A 52 11.33 -1.93 12.73
C ALA A 52 11.55 -3.45 12.52
N ASP A 53 10.60 -4.12 11.89
CA ASP A 53 10.62 -5.57 11.66
C ASP A 53 11.32 -5.96 10.36
N SER A 54 11.64 -5.00 9.49
CA SER A 54 12.30 -5.25 8.20
C SER A 54 13.83 -5.17 8.31
N ASP A 55 14.53 -6.16 7.77
CA ASP A 55 15.99 -6.10 7.62
C ASP A 55 16.46 -4.98 6.69
N LYS A 56 15.61 -4.63 5.71
CA LYS A 56 15.90 -3.64 4.66
C LYS A 56 14.64 -2.90 4.26
N VAL A 57 14.80 -1.60 3.99
CA VAL A 57 13.72 -0.73 3.47
C VAL A 57 14.17 -0.14 2.14
N VAL A 58 13.30 -0.19 1.13
CA VAL A 58 13.52 0.43 -0.19
C VAL A 58 12.43 1.49 -0.41
N THR A 59 12.85 2.71 -0.75
CA THR A 59 11.95 3.86 -0.99
C THR A 59 12.05 4.32 -2.44
N PHE A 60 10.93 4.71 -3.05
CA PHE A 60 10.82 5.12 -4.47
C PHE A 60 10.21 6.52 -4.60
#